data_AF-A0AAE0L4Q6-F1
#
_entry.id   AF-A0AAE0L4Q6-F1
#
_cell.length_a   1.000
_cell.length_b   1.000
_cell.length_c   1.000
_cell.angle_alpha   90.00
_cell.angle_beta   90.00
_cell.angle_gamma   90.00
#
_symmetry.space_group_name_H-M   'P 1'
#
loop_
_entity.id
_entity.type
_entity.pdbx_description
1 polymer ?
#
loop_
_entity_poly.entity_id
_entity_poly.type
_entity_poly.pdbx_seq_one_letter_code
_entity_poly.pdbx_strand_id
1 'polypeptide(L)'
;MASMGAQAAKDAAFRTAGVSPDFNEHKDRLAKIANAIQADEWLDRESDLSGEPEHIDHYASAEDKKSHKLGKLTEMVKKKKEAQSFDVEGGDEEEEKAPRADVPQDMVGFSIVSTKDILFTSQLNWLLFLIPVAVWCKMSGASDGWIFFFSLLPICPLAERLGYVTEAMASFTNPTLGGLLNATFGNLTEMIVSWFALKGGLLRVVQMSLLGSILSNMLLVLGCAFFFGGLKYKRQTYNKQGATMSAALLLLAVVSIAAPNVLHATHTELHGTSSEISLSRFTSVLLLGVYCTFLYFQLITHRDIYEEEGEDDDDDEEETVQTFWSCIAWLGIMTIFISFLSDYLVDAIEGAAGGM
;
A
#
# COMPACT_ATOMS: atom_id res chain seq x y z
N MET A 1 35.92 -29.93 -31.49
CA MET A 1 37.10 -30.09 -30.60
C MET A 1 37.27 -28.92 -29.61
N ALA A 2 36.18 -28.33 -29.09
CA ALA A 2 36.25 -27.26 -28.09
C ALA A 2 35.24 -27.42 -26.92
N SER A 3 34.62 -28.59 -26.72
CA SER A 3 33.75 -28.86 -25.57
C SER A 3 34.29 -29.93 -24.60
N MET A 4 35.36 -30.65 -24.96
CA MET A 4 35.97 -31.67 -24.08
C MET A 4 36.94 -31.08 -23.03
N GLY A 5 37.33 -29.81 -23.15
CA GLY A 5 38.23 -29.15 -22.19
C GLY A 5 37.53 -28.60 -20.94
N ALA A 6 36.24 -28.24 -21.02
CA ALA A 6 35.52 -27.62 -19.92
C ALA A 6 35.09 -28.62 -18.84
N GLN A 7 34.79 -29.87 -19.23
CA GLN A 7 34.40 -30.93 -18.30
C GLN A 7 35.60 -31.42 -17.47
N ALA A 8 36.75 -31.58 -18.11
CA ALA A 8 38.00 -31.95 -17.42
C ALA A 8 38.47 -30.88 -16.42
N ALA A 9 38.19 -29.59 -16.68
CA ALA A 9 38.50 -28.49 -15.76
C ALA A 9 37.56 -28.45 -14.54
N LYS A 10 36.28 -28.81 -14.72
CA LYS A 10 35.33 -28.94 -13.60
C LYS A 10 35.68 -30.13 -12.70
N ASP A 11 36.01 -31.27 -13.27
CA ASP A 11 36.35 -32.48 -12.52
C ASP A 11 37.69 -32.36 -11.75
N ALA A 12 38.62 -31.54 -12.25
CA ALA A 12 39.87 -31.22 -11.55
C ALA A 12 39.66 -30.28 -10.35
N ALA A 13 38.70 -29.34 -10.43
CA ALA A 13 38.38 -28.42 -9.34
C ALA A 13 37.66 -29.10 -8.17
N PHE A 14 36.89 -30.16 -8.43
CA PHE A 14 36.26 -30.97 -7.37
C PHE A 14 37.25 -31.87 -6.62
N ARG A 15 38.34 -32.30 -7.26
CA ARG A 15 39.37 -33.14 -6.61
C ARG A 15 40.31 -32.37 -5.67
N THR A 16 40.51 -31.07 -5.87
CA THR A 16 41.35 -30.23 -5.00
C THR A 16 40.62 -29.74 -3.74
N ALA A 17 39.29 -29.82 -3.69
CA ALA A 17 38.49 -29.36 -2.54
C ALA A 17 38.18 -30.47 -1.50
N GLY A 18 38.53 -31.74 -1.76
CA GLY A 18 38.33 -32.83 -0.80
C GLY A 18 36.87 -33.16 -0.45
N VAL A 19 35.90 -32.73 -1.27
CA VAL A 19 34.47 -32.96 -1.03
C VAL A 19 34.00 -34.17 -1.83
N SER A 20 33.57 -35.22 -1.11
CA SER A 20 32.91 -36.39 -1.70
C SER A 20 31.50 -36.00 -2.21
N PRO A 21 31.05 -36.47 -3.39
CA PRO A 21 29.73 -36.16 -3.91
C PRO A 21 28.71 -37.15 -3.35
N ASP A 22 28.27 -36.94 -2.10
CA ASP A 22 27.07 -37.60 -1.59
C ASP A 22 26.13 -36.59 -0.93
N PHE A 23 25.09 -36.20 -1.68
CA PHE A 23 24.07 -35.24 -1.28
C PHE A 23 23.16 -35.79 -0.16
N ASN A 24 23.12 -37.11 0.04
CA ASN A 24 22.29 -37.73 1.09
C ASN A 24 22.95 -37.66 2.48
N GLU A 25 24.28 -37.70 2.57
CA GLU A 25 24.98 -37.62 3.86
C GLU A 25 24.83 -36.24 4.52
N HIS A 26 24.75 -35.17 3.71
CA HIS A 26 24.53 -33.81 4.21
C HIS A 26 23.13 -33.61 4.81
N LYS A 27 22.12 -34.29 4.26
CA LYS A 27 20.74 -34.22 4.75
C LYS A 27 20.58 -34.92 6.10
N ASP A 28 21.25 -36.07 6.27
CA ASP A 28 21.27 -36.81 7.54
C ASP A 28 22.03 -36.06 8.65
N ARG A 29 23.10 -35.32 8.30
CA ARG A 29 23.83 -34.49 9.27
C ARG A 29 23.00 -33.28 9.71
N LEU A 30 22.28 -32.64 8.79
CA LEU A 30 21.37 -31.54 9.12
C LEU A 30 20.17 -32.01 9.95
N ALA A 31 19.61 -33.19 9.67
CA ALA A 31 18.54 -33.78 10.47
C ALA A 31 19.01 -34.14 11.90
N LYS A 32 20.24 -34.65 12.05
CA LYS A 32 20.84 -34.92 13.37
C LYS A 32 21.11 -33.63 14.16
N ILE A 33 21.55 -32.56 13.50
CA ILE A 33 21.76 -31.26 14.15
C ILE A 33 20.42 -30.63 14.58
N ALA A 34 19.39 -30.70 13.73
CA ALA A 34 18.05 -30.22 14.08
C ALA A 34 17.44 -30.98 15.28
N ASN A 35 17.62 -32.30 15.32
CA ASN A 35 17.17 -33.12 16.46
C ASN A 35 18.01 -32.87 17.74
N ALA A 36 19.30 -32.56 17.61
CA ALA A 36 20.14 -32.19 18.75
C ALA A 36 19.75 -30.82 19.34
N ILE A 37 19.42 -29.85 18.48
CA ILE A 37 18.93 -28.52 18.91
C ILE A 37 17.56 -28.63 19.60
N GLN A 38 16.66 -29.48 19.08
CA GLN A 38 15.37 -29.75 19.74
C GLN A 38 15.52 -30.48 21.08
N ALA A 39 16.54 -31.32 21.26
CA ALA A 39 16.80 -31.98 22.53
C ALA A 39 17.40 -31.03 23.58
N ASP A 40 18.21 -30.05 23.16
CA ASP A 40 18.81 -29.03 24.03
C ASP A 40 17.75 -28.01 24.52
N GLU A 41 16.83 -27.59 23.63
CA GLU A 41 15.67 -26.75 24.02
C GLU A 41 14.71 -27.44 25.00
N TRP A 42 14.65 -28.77 24.97
CA TRP A 42 13.85 -29.55 25.92
C TRP A 42 14.52 -29.68 27.29
N LEU A 43 15.84 -29.84 27.35
CA LEU A 43 16.60 -29.95 28.60
C LEU A 43 16.67 -28.63 29.38
N ASP A 44 16.79 -27.49 28.68
CA ASP A 44 16.74 -26.17 29.33
C ASP A 44 15.35 -25.90 29.93
N ARG A 45 14.29 -26.35 29.26
CA ARG A 45 12.89 -26.09 29.65
C ARG A 45 12.39 -26.99 30.79
N GLU A 46 13.03 -28.13 31.02
CA GLU A 46 12.75 -29.03 32.15
C GLU A 46 13.42 -28.53 33.45
N SER A 47 14.48 -27.72 33.34
CA SER A 47 15.16 -27.10 34.50
C SER A 47 14.36 -25.96 35.15
N ASP A 48 13.45 -25.33 34.39
CA ASP A 48 12.60 -24.21 34.83
C ASP A 48 11.29 -24.65 35.52
N LEU A 49 10.99 -25.95 35.59
CA LEU A 49 9.70 -26.47 36.09
C LEU A 49 9.72 -27.03 37.52
N SER A 50 10.64 -26.57 38.38
CA SER A 50 10.68 -26.97 39.80
C SER A 50 9.74 -26.19 40.75
N GLY A 51 8.69 -25.53 40.23
CA GLY A 51 7.73 -24.75 41.03
C GLY A 51 6.25 -25.10 40.77
N GLU A 52 5.64 -25.72 41.78
CA GLU A 52 4.20 -25.87 42.13
C GLU A 52 3.15 -26.36 41.09
N PRO A 53 2.22 -27.27 41.47
CA PRO A 53 1.31 -27.94 40.54
C PRO A 53 -0.10 -27.33 40.54
N GLU A 54 -0.32 -26.25 39.80
CA GLU A 54 -1.69 -25.81 39.43
C GLU A 54 -1.66 -25.15 38.05
N HIS A 55 -1.83 -25.92 36.95
CA HIS A 55 -2.39 -25.48 35.64
C HIS A 55 -2.20 -26.50 34.49
N ILE A 56 -2.35 -27.81 34.72
CA ILE A 56 -2.07 -28.84 33.69
C ILE A 56 -3.22 -28.99 32.66
N ASP A 57 -4.46 -28.62 32.99
CA ASP A 57 -5.62 -28.97 32.14
C ASP A 57 -5.81 -28.06 30.92
N HIS A 58 -5.27 -26.84 30.93
CA HIS A 58 -5.51 -25.88 29.84
C HIS A 58 -4.53 -26.01 28.66
N TYR A 59 -3.36 -26.64 28.89
CA TYR A 59 -2.32 -26.84 27.86
C TYR A 59 -2.54 -28.12 27.04
N ALA A 60 -3.05 -29.19 27.64
CA ALA A 60 -3.37 -30.44 26.93
C ALA A 60 -4.41 -30.22 25.80
N SER A 61 -5.37 -29.31 25.98
CA SER A 61 -6.38 -28.99 24.97
C SER A 61 -5.83 -28.21 23.76
N ALA A 62 -4.75 -27.45 23.94
CA ALA A 62 -4.12 -26.68 22.87
C ALA A 62 -3.21 -27.56 22.00
N GLU A 63 -2.51 -28.53 22.59
CA GLU A 63 -1.68 -29.49 21.87
C GLU A 63 -2.52 -30.49 21.06
N ASP A 64 -3.64 -30.97 21.59
CA ASP A 64 -4.57 -31.84 20.86
C ASP A 64 -5.14 -31.18 19.60
N LYS A 65 -5.51 -29.88 19.69
CA LYS A 65 -6.00 -29.12 18.53
C LYS A 65 -4.92 -28.90 17.47
N LYS A 66 -3.67 -28.72 17.89
CA LYS A 66 -2.53 -28.53 16.98
C LYS A 66 -2.14 -29.83 16.28
N SER A 67 -2.14 -30.94 17.01
CA SER A 67 -1.91 -32.30 16.50
C SER A 67 -2.98 -32.71 15.48
N HIS A 68 -4.25 -32.45 15.77
CA HIS A 68 -5.35 -32.72 14.85
C HIS A 68 -5.29 -31.89 13.55
N LYS A 69 -4.85 -30.62 13.63
CA LYS A 69 -4.66 -29.75 12.45
C LYS A 69 -3.47 -30.20 11.59
N LEU A 70 -2.37 -30.65 12.20
CA LEU A 70 -1.23 -31.24 11.49
C LEU A 70 -1.59 -32.56 10.79
N GLY A 71 -2.39 -33.42 11.45
CA GLY A 71 -2.88 -34.68 10.86
C GLY A 71 -3.68 -34.44 9.58
N LYS A 72 -4.59 -33.47 9.59
CA LYS A 72 -5.37 -33.07 8.40
C LYS A 72 -4.48 -32.54 7.27
N LEU A 73 -3.49 -31.69 7.57
CA LEU A 73 -2.56 -31.21 6.54
C LEU A 73 -1.74 -32.34 5.91
N THR A 74 -1.31 -33.31 6.73
CA THR A 74 -0.51 -34.45 6.26
C THR A 74 -1.33 -35.37 5.35
N GLU A 75 -2.61 -35.60 5.67
CA GLU A 75 -3.52 -36.31 4.76
C GLU A 75 -3.78 -35.54 3.45
N MET A 76 -3.99 -34.22 3.50
CA MET A 76 -4.20 -33.42 2.28
C MET A 76 -2.97 -33.45 1.36
N VAL A 77 -1.76 -33.37 1.93
CA VAL A 77 -0.51 -33.49 1.17
C VAL A 77 -0.36 -34.90 0.58
N LYS A 78 -0.71 -35.95 1.35
CA LYS A 78 -0.68 -37.33 0.86
C LYS A 78 -1.69 -37.55 -0.28
N LYS A 79 -2.91 -37.02 -0.15
CA LYS A 79 -3.96 -37.09 -1.17
C LYS A 79 -3.58 -36.33 -2.45
N LYS A 80 -2.89 -35.20 -2.32
CA LYS A 80 -2.33 -34.43 -3.44
C LYS A 80 -1.17 -35.17 -4.12
N LYS A 81 -0.38 -35.93 -3.36
CA LYS A 81 0.72 -36.76 -3.87
C LYS A 81 0.24 -38.03 -4.57
N GLU A 82 -0.83 -38.64 -4.08
CA GLU A 82 -1.48 -39.79 -4.72
C GLU A 82 -2.17 -39.38 -6.03
N ALA A 83 -2.81 -38.21 -6.07
CA ALA A 83 -3.37 -37.61 -7.29
C ALA A 83 -2.32 -37.22 -8.35
N GLN A 84 -1.05 -37.08 -7.96
CA GLN A 84 0.08 -36.82 -8.86
C GLN A 84 0.83 -38.09 -9.29
N SER A 85 0.47 -39.27 -8.76
CA SER A 85 1.19 -40.53 -9.02
C SER A 85 0.53 -41.46 -10.04
N PHE A 86 -0.55 -41.02 -10.69
CA PHE A 86 -1.23 -41.79 -11.73
C PHE A 86 -1.27 -40.96 -13.01
N ASP A 87 -0.17 -41.00 -13.77
CA ASP A 87 -0.09 -40.84 -15.23
C ASP A 87 1.40 -40.83 -15.62
N VAL A 88 1.97 -42.01 -15.89
CA VAL A 88 3.24 -42.15 -16.62
C VAL A 88 3.12 -43.34 -17.57
N GLU A 89 2.76 -43.06 -18.82
CA GLU A 89 3.25 -43.82 -19.98
C GLU A 89 3.52 -42.81 -21.11
N GLY A 90 4.63 -43.02 -21.83
CA GLY A 90 5.43 -41.97 -22.44
C GLY A 90 4.96 -41.43 -23.79
N GLY A 91 5.61 -40.34 -24.22
CA GLY A 91 5.48 -39.78 -25.56
C GLY A 91 5.97 -38.33 -25.66
N ASP A 92 7.14 -38.16 -26.27
CA ASP A 92 7.71 -37.02 -27.01
C ASP A 92 7.51 -35.55 -26.56
N GLU A 93 8.64 -34.83 -26.59
CA GLU A 93 8.82 -33.42 -26.23
C GLU A 93 7.99 -32.44 -27.11
N GLU A 94 6.99 -31.80 -26.51
CA GLU A 94 6.53 -30.45 -26.88
C GLU A 94 6.39 -29.62 -25.60
N GLU A 95 6.97 -28.42 -25.57
CA GLU A 95 6.81 -27.45 -24.48
C GLU A 95 5.32 -27.04 -24.36
N GLU A 96 4.56 -27.72 -23.50
CA GLU A 96 3.19 -27.35 -23.16
C GLU A 96 3.22 -26.12 -22.24
N LYS A 97 3.20 -24.95 -22.88
CA LYS A 97 2.94 -23.66 -22.26
C LYS A 97 1.57 -23.76 -21.57
N ALA A 98 1.55 -23.63 -20.24
CA ALA A 98 0.32 -23.56 -19.44
C ALA A 98 -0.72 -22.68 -20.16
N PRO A 99 -2.00 -23.10 -20.23
CA PRO A 99 -3.00 -22.35 -20.96
C PRO A 99 -3.06 -20.96 -20.34
N ARG A 100 -2.64 -19.94 -21.11
CA ARG A 100 -3.12 -18.58 -20.88
C ARG A 100 -4.63 -18.74 -20.86
N ALA A 101 -5.28 -18.30 -19.79
CA ALA A 101 -6.70 -18.06 -19.85
C ALA A 101 -6.91 -17.18 -21.08
N ASP A 102 -7.43 -17.78 -22.15
CA ASP A 102 -7.78 -17.06 -23.37
C ASP A 102 -8.89 -16.10 -22.94
N VAL A 103 -8.50 -14.87 -22.62
CA VAL A 103 -9.42 -13.76 -22.49
C VAL A 103 -10.08 -13.66 -23.86
N PRO A 104 -11.39 -13.89 -23.98
CA PRO A 104 -12.07 -13.79 -25.26
C PRO A 104 -11.76 -12.42 -25.86
N GLN A 105 -11.13 -12.41 -27.03
CA GLN A 105 -10.65 -11.21 -27.71
C GLN A 105 -11.80 -10.42 -28.37
N ASP A 106 -13.05 -10.72 -27.98
CA ASP A 106 -14.29 -10.24 -28.57
C ASP A 106 -15.31 -9.82 -27.48
N MET A 107 -14.92 -8.90 -26.60
CA MET A 107 -15.90 -7.99 -26.00
C MET A 107 -15.24 -6.65 -25.64
N VAL A 108 -15.11 -5.78 -26.65
CA VAL A 108 -15.16 -4.31 -26.48
C VAL A 108 -16.60 -3.91 -26.10
N GLY A 109 -17.20 -4.66 -25.18
CA GLY A 109 -18.45 -4.33 -24.55
C GLY A 109 -18.09 -3.54 -23.31
N PHE A 110 -18.45 -2.26 -23.29
CA PHE A 110 -18.48 -1.43 -22.10
C PHE A 110 -19.36 -2.15 -21.06
N SER A 111 -18.80 -3.07 -20.26
CA SER A 111 -19.59 -3.87 -19.35
C SER A 111 -20.03 -2.98 -18.20
N ILE A 112 -21.29 -2.57 -18.24
CA ILE A 112 -21.96 -1.63 -17.31
C ILE A 112 -22.15 -2.27 -15.90
N VAL A 113 -21.43 -3.35 -15.59
CA VAL A 113 -21.58 -4.06 -14.31
C VAL A 113 -20.78 -3.39 -13.17
N SER A 114 -19.86 -2.46 -13.45
CA SER A 114 -19.02 -1.81 -12.42
C SER A 114 -19.51 -0.44 -11.92
N THR A 115 -20.63 0.09 -12.44
CA THR A 115 -21.12 1.43 -12.06
C THR A 115 -21.79 1.47 -10.69
N LYS A 116 -22.51 0.41 -10.32
CA LYS A 116 -23.22 0.38 -9.03
C LYS A 116 -22.25 0.20 -7.86
N ASP A 117 -21.23 -0.63 -8.04
CA ASP A 117 -20.28 -0.93 -6.98
C ASP A 117 -19.35 0.27 -6.73
N ILE A 118 -18.92 0.95 -7.79
CA ILE A 118 -18.13 2.18 -7.65
C ILE A 118 -18.97 3.30 -7.01
N LEU A 119 -20.26 3.44 -7.34
CA LEU A 119 -21.07 4.57 -6.86
C LEU A 119 -21.89 4.30 -5.59
N PHE A 120 -22.12 3.06 -5.16
CA PHE A 120 -23.05 2.77 -4.07
C PHE A 120 -22.52 1.83 -2.97
N THR A 121 -21.29 1.32 -3.08
CA THR A 121 -20.73 0.45 -2.03
C THR A 121 -20.42 1.20 -0.72
N SER A 122 -19.95 2.44 -0.79
CA SER A 122 -19.61 3.23 0.40
C SER A 122 -20.80 4.04 0.91
N GLN A 123 -21.02 4.05 2.24
CA GLN A 123 -22.00 4.93 2.89
C GLN A 123 -21.72 6.42 2.63
N LEU A 124 -20.48 6.76 2.28
CA LEU A 124 -20.05 8.12 1.99
C LEU A 124 -20.59 8.62 0.64
N ASN A 125 -20.94 7.71 -0.28
CA ASN A 125 -21.42 8.05 -1.62
C ASN A 125 -22.78 8.75 -1.64
N TRP A 126 -23.54 8.75 -0.54
CA TRP A 126 -24.74 9.59 -0.40
C TRP A 126 -24.44 11.08 -0.60
N LEU A 127 -23.21 11.53 -0.32
CA LEU A 127 -22.79 12.91 -0.56
C LEU A 127 -22.66 13.26 -2.05
N LEU A 128 -22.57 12.27 -2.96
CA LEU A 128 -22.55 12.52 -4.41
C LEU A 128 -23.85 13.14 -4.92
N PHE A 129 -24.98 12.89 -4.24
CA PHE A 129 -26.25 13.55 -4.57
C PHE A 129 -26.23 15.07 -4.34
N LEU A 130 -25.21 15.60 -3.66
CA LEU A 130 -25.03 17.05 -3.50
C LEU A 130 -24.37 17.71 -4.71
N ILE A 131 -23.82 16.95 -5.68
CA ILE A 131 -23.19 17.53 -6.89
C ILE A 131 -24.19 18.38 -7.69
N PRO A 132 -25.41 17.91 -8.04
CA PRO A 132 -26.39 18.76 -8.72
C PRO A 132 -26.82 19.96 -7.87
N VAL A 133 -26.84 19.82 -6.54
CA VAL A 133 -27.16 20.92 -5.62
C VAL A 133 -26.07 22.00 -5.68
N ALA A 134 -24.80 21.62 -5.72
CA ALA A 134 -23.67 22.54 -5.87
C ALA A 134 -23.78 23.35 -7.17
N VAL A 135 -24.07 22.67 -8.29
CA VAL A 135 -24.31 23.31 -9.59
C VAL A 135 -25.48 24.27 -9.52
N TRP A 136 -26.61 23.85 -8.92
CA TRP A 136 -27.79 24.70 -8.76
C TRP A 136 -27.50 25.94 -7.91
N CYS A 137 -26.78 25.79 -6.79
CA CYS A 137 -26.36 26.91 -5.93
C CYS A 137 -25.49 27.91 -6.70
N LYS A 138 -24.54 27.44 -7.50
CA LYS A 138 -23.70 28.29 -8.34
C LYS A 138 -24.52 29.03 -9.41
N MET A 139 -25.43 28.33 -10.09
CA MET A 139 -26.28 28.92 -11.13
C MET A 139 -27.30 29.93 -10.60
N SER A 140 -27.82 29.70 -9.39
CA SER A 140 -28.79 30.59 -8.74
C SER A 140 -28.15 31.80 -8.06
N GLY A 141 -26.81 31.87 -8.01
CA GLY A 141 -26.09 32.93 -7.29
C GLY A 141 -26.32 32.88 -5.78
N ALA A 142 -26.40 31.67 -5.21
CA ALA A 142 -26.49 31.47 -3.77
C ALA A 142 -25.26 32.07 -3.06
N SER A 143 -25.37 32.33 -1.75
CA SER A 143 -24.24 32.85 -0.98
C SER A 143 -23.03 31.91 -1.03
N ASP A 144 -21.83 32.47 -1.03
CA ASP A 144 -20.56 31.73 -1.15
C ASP A 144 -20.43 30.59 -0.14
N GLY A 145 -20.93 30.76 1.10
CA GLY A 145 -20.93 29.68 2.08
C GLY A 145 -21.67 28.41 1.63
N TRP A 146 -22.84 28.55 1.00
CA TRP A 146 -23.59 27.40 0.48
C TRP A 146 -22.88 26.75 -0.71
N ILE A 147 -22.33 27.57 -1.62
CA ILE A 147 -21.55 27.06 -2.76
C ILE A 147 -20.35 26.27 -2.25
N PHE A 148 -19.62 26.80 -1.26
CA PHE A 148 -18.50 26.14 -0.60
C PHE A 148 -18.90 24.79 0.04
N PHE A 149 -19.96 24.76 0.84
CA PHE A 149 -20.38 23.52 1.51
C PHE A 149 -20.82 22.44 0.53
N PHE A 150 -21.63 22.80 -0.47
CA PHE A 150 -22.14 21.84 -1.45
C PHE A 150 -21.10 21.43 -2.49
N SER A 151 -20.04 22.23 -2.72
CA SER A 151 -18.91 21.81 -3.56
C SER A 151 -17.89 20.95 -2.81
N LEU A 152 -17.66 21.22 -1.52
CA LEU A 152 -16.68 20.49 -0.71
C LEU A 152 -17.13 19.06 -0.37
N LEU A 153 -18.38 18.89 0.09
CA LEU A 153 -18.84 17.59 0.61
C LEU A 153 -18.79 16.45 -0.42
N PRO A 154 -19.16 16.63 -1.70
CA PRO A 154 -19.02 15.59 -2.70
C PRO A 154 -17.57 15.27 -3.08
N ILE A 155 -16.60 16.14 -2.80
CA ILE A 155 -15.19 15.83 -3.05
C ILE A 155 -14.73 14.68 -2.14
N CYS A 156 -15.27 14.56 -0.93
CA CYS A 156 -14.92 13.48 0.01
C CYS A 156 -15.15 12.07 -0.55
N PRO A 157 -16.36 11.66 -1.00
CA PRO A 157 -16.55 10.34 -1.60
C PRO A 157 -15.85 10.20 -2.96
N LEU A 158 -15.73 11.29 -3.74
CA LEU A 158 -14.99 11.24 -5.00
C LEU A 158 -13.52 10.90 -4.78
N ALA A 159 -12.89 11.48 -3.75
CA ALA A 159 -11.51 11.21 -3.38
C ALA A 159 -11.30 9.76 -2.97
N GLU A 160 -12.20 9.25 -2.12
CA GLU A 160 -12.18 7.88 -1.62
C GLU A 160 -12.36 6.88 -2.77
N ARG A 161 -13.34 7.10 -3.66
CA ARG A 161 -13.56 6.25 -4.85
C ARG A 161 -12.44 6.36 -5.88
N LEU A 162 -11.80 7.52 -6.02
CA LEU A 162 -10.61 7.68 -6.87
C LEU A 162 -9.46 6.81 -6.37
N GLY A 163 -9.27 6.73 -5.04
CA GLY A 163 -8.32 5.81 -4.40
C GLY A 163 -8.64 4.35 -4.70
N TYR A 164 -9.87 3.92 -4.44
CA TYR A 164 -10.33 2.56 -4.74
C TYR A 164 -10.09 2.16 -6.21
N VAL A 165 -10.44 3.02 -7.17
CA VAL A 165 -10.20 2.75 -8.59
C VAL A 165 -8.71 2.76 -8.93
N THR A 166 -7.89 3.57 -8.24
CA THR A 166 -6.44 3.59 -8.42
C THR A 166 -5.81 2.27 -7.98
N GLU A 167 -6.25 1.73 -6.85
CA GLU A 167 -5.80 0.45 -6.33
C GLU A 167 -6.21 -0.71 -7.24
N ALA A 168 -7.47 -0.73 -7.67
CA ALA A 168 -7.94 -1.66 -8.71
C ALA A 168 -7.15 -1.53 -10.02
N MET A 169 -6.72 -0.31 -10.40
CA MET A 169 -5.87 -0.11 -11.57
C MET A 169 -4.44 -0.63 -11.34
N ALA A 170 -3.92 -0.49 -10.13
CA ALA A 170 -2.58 -0.93 -9.77
C ALA A 170 -2.43 -2.46 -9.86
N SER A 171 -3.49 -3.23 -9.54
CA SER A 171 -3.49 -4.70 -9.63
C SER A 171 -3.36 -5.24 -11.06
N PHE A 172 -3.71 -4.45 -12.09
CA PHE A 172 -3.46 -4.80 -13.50
C PHE A 172 -2.00 -4.56 -13.94
N THR A 173 -1.16 -4.00 -13.07
CA THR A 173 0.23 -3.63 -13.37
C THR A 173 1.22 -4.40 -12.51
N ASN A 174 2.52 -4.26 -12.78
CA ASN A 174 3.54 -4.85 -11.92
C ASN A 174 3.63 -4.06 -10.59
N PRO A 175 4.16 -4.66 -9.50
CA PRO A 175 4.18 -4.02 -8.18
C PRO A 175 4.85 -2.63 -8.15
N THR A 176 5.92 -2.44 -8.93
CA THR A 176 6.60 -1.14 -9.02
C THR A 176 5.75 -0.07 -9.69
N LEU A 177 5.09 -0.39 -10.81
CA LEU A 177 4.17 0.53 -11.49
C LEU A 177 2.90 0.75 -10.67
N GLY A 178 2.37 -0.29 -10.03
CA GLY A 178 1.21 -0.21 -9.14
C GLY A 178 1.47 0.70 -7.96
N GLY A 179 2.63 0.56 -7.31
CA GLY A 179 3.06 1.46 -6.24
C GLY A 179 3.24 2.91 -6.71
N LEU A 180 3.77 3.13 -7.91
CA LEU A 180 3.89 4.48 -8.48
C LEU A 180 2.53 5.09 -8.84
N LEU A 181 1.61 4.27 -9.36
CA LEU A 181 0.23 4.67 -9.62
C LEU A 181 -0.47 5.07 -8.33
N ASN A 182 -0.37 4.27 -7.28
CA ASN A 182 -0.96 4.58 -5.98
C ASN A 182 -0.35 5.86 -5.37
N ALA A 183 0.98 6.00 -5.42
CA ALA A 183 1.68 7.19 -4.95
C ALA A 183 1.20 8.48 -5.65
N THR A 184 0.91 8.41 -6.95
CA THR A 184 0.52 9.57 -7.77
C THR A 184 -0.99 9.82 -7.71
N PHE A 185 -1.80 8.82 -8.06
CA PHE A 185 -3.24 8.92 -8.17
C PHE A 185 -3.97 8.85 -6.83
N GLY A 186 -3.40 8.18 -5.82
CA GLY A 186 -3.93 8.18 -4.45
C GLY A 186 -3.93 9.58 -3.80
N ASN A 187 -3.00 10.45 -4.19
CA ASN A 187 -2.93 11.85 -3.75
C ASN A 187 -3.48 12.85 -4.79
N LEU A 188 -4.05 12.37 -5.90
CA LEU A 188 -4.44 13.22 -7.02
C LEU A 188 -5.55 14.21 -6.64
N THR A 189 -6.49 13.83 -5.77
CA THR A 189 -7.55 14.73 -5.32
C THR A 189 -6.99 15.96 -4.61
N GLU A 190 -6.02 15.77 -3.72
CA GLU A 190 -5.35 16.89 -3.04
C GLU A 190 -4.59 17.78 -4.03
N MET A 191 -3.93 17.17 -5.02
CA MET A 191 -3.20 17.90 -6.05
C MET A 191 -4.13 18.74 -6.94
N ILE A 192 -5.32 18.21 -7.31
CA ILE A 192 -6.31 18.94 -8.10
C ILE A 192 -6.85 20.15 -7.32
N VAL A 193 -7.31 19.94 -6.08
CA VAL A 193 -7.84 21.02 -5.24
C VAL A 193 -6.77 22.11 -5.03
N SER A 194 -5.53 21.70 -4.73
CA SER A 194 -4.40 22.62 -4.57
C SER A 194 -4.07 23.38 -5.85
N TRP A 195 -4.14 22.72 -7.00
CA TRP A 195 -3.91 23.35 -8.30
C TRP A 195 -4.93 24.47 -8.59
N PHE A 196 -6.23 24.20 -8.38
CA PHE A 196 -7.26 25.22 -8.56
C PHE A 196 -7.09 26.37 -7.57
N ALA A 197 -6.77 26.09 -6.30
CA ALA A 197 -6.52 27.13 -5.31
C ALA A 197 -5.29 27.98 -5.66
N LEU A 198 -4.20 27.37 -6.15
CA LEU A 198 -3.02 28.10 -6.65
C LEU A 198 -3.36 28.98 -7.86
N LYS A 199 -4.20 28.47 -8.78
CA LYS A 199 -4.66 29.23 -9.95
C LYS A 199 -5.49 30.46 -9.56
N GLY A 200 -6.28 30.36 -8.49
CA GLY A 200 -6.98 31.48 -7.84
C GLY A 200 -6.08 32.40 -7.00
N GLY A 201 -4.77 32.14 -6.92
CA GLY A 201 -3.85 32.92 -6.09
C GLY A 201 -4.02 32.69 -4.59
N LEU A 202 -4.77 31.66 -4.17
CA LEU A 202 -5.03 31.30 -2.78
C LEU A 202 -3.86 30.54 -2.15
N LEU A 203 -2.65 31.12 -2.20
CA LEU A 203 -1.43 30.49 -1.68
C LEU A 203 -1.57 30.08 -0.22
N ARG A 204 -2.22 30.92 0.60
CA ARG A 204 -2.41 30.62 2.02
C ARG A 204 -3.31 29.40 2.24
N VAL A 205 -4.35 29.23 1.42
CA VAL A 205 -5.24 28.08 1.50
C VAL A 205 -4.47 26.80 1.19
N VAL A 206 -3.64 26.82 0.16
CA VAL A 206 -2.80 25.67 -0.25
C VAL A 206 -1.78 25.30 0.83
N GLN A 207 -1.12 26.28 1.43
CA GLN A 207 -0.19 26.04 2.53
C GLN A 207 -0.89 25.40 3.73
N MET A 208 -2.06 25.93 4.10
CA MET A 208 -2.82 25.43 5.25
C MET A 208 -3.47 24.07 4.97
N SER A 209 -3.85 23.78 3.71
CA SER A 209 -4.40 22.47 3.33
C SER A 209 -3.33 21.38 3.35
N LEU A 210 -2.12 21.65 2.84
CA LEU A 210 -1.00 20.69 2.90
C LEU A 210 -0.58 20.39 4.35
N LEU A 211 -0.46 21.42 5.18
CA LEU A 211 -0.18 21.24 6.61
C LEU A 211 -1.31 20.49 7.31
N GLY A 212 -2.56 20.82 6.96
CA GLY A 212 -3.76 20.14 7.44
C GLY A 212 -3.79 18.65 7.09
N SER A 213 -3.42 18.26 5.85
CA SER A 213 -3.34 16.86 5.43
C SER A 213 -2.31 16.08 6.26
N ILE A 214 -1.12 16.65 6.47
CA ILE A 214 -0.09 16.05 7.33
C ILE A 214 -0.60 15.85 8.76
N LEU A 215 -1.18 16.90 9.37
CA LEU A 215 -1.71 16.82 10.74
C LEU A 215 -2.88 15.83 10.84
N SER A 216 -3.76 15.81 9.85
CA SER A 216 -4.89 14.88 9.79
C SER A 216 -4.39 13.44 9.79
N ASN A 217 -3.42 13.10 8.94
CA ASN A 217 -2.90 11.74 8.87
C ASN A 217 -2.14 11.35 10.15
N MET A 218 -1.33 12.26 10.70
CA MET A 218 -0.51 11.99 11.89
C MET A 218 -1.28 11.93 13.21
N LEU A 219 -2.30 12.77 13.38
CA LEU A 219 -3.00 12.92 14.66
C LEU A 219 -4.42 12.38 14.60
N LEU A 220 -5.19 12.79 13.58
CA LEU A 220 -6.60 12.43 13.50
C LEU A 220 -6.77 10.98 13.08
N VAL A 221 -6.25 10.59 11.92
CA VAL A 221 -6.37 9.24 11.37
C VAL A 221 -5.66 8.23 12.28
N LEU A 222 -4.39 8.47 12.60
CA LEU A 222 -3.63 7.61 13.51
C LEU A 222 -4.26 7.53 14.91
N GLY A 223 -4.72 8.66 15.45
CA GLY A 223 -5.39 8.71 16.75
C GLY A 223 -6.71 7.93 16.77
N CYS A 224 -7.52 8.05 15.72
CA CYS A 224 -8.73 7.26 15.54
C CYS A 224 -8.42 5.76 15.41
N ALA A 225 -7.39 5.39 14.64
CA ALA A 225 -6.96 4.00 14.49
C ALA A 225 -6.56 3.38 15.84
N PHE A 226 -5.77 4.11 16.64
CA PHE A 226 -5.41 3.68 18.00
C PHE A 226 -6.62 3.63 18.94
N PHE A 227 -7.49 4.64 18.89
CA PHE A 227 -8.67 4.70 19.73
C PHE A 227 -9.63 3.54 19.44
N PHE A 228 -10.12 3.44 18.21
CA PHE A 228 -11.10 2.41 17.82
C PHE A 228 -10.50 1.01 17.81
N GLY A 229 -9.28 0.83 17.30
CA GLY A 229 -8.61 -0.46 17.37
C GLY A 229 -8.31 -0.87 18.81
N GLY A 230 -8.00 0.09 19.69
CA GLY A 230 -7.73 -0.14 21.12
C GLY A 230 -8.98 -0.50 21.94
N LEU A 231 -10.17 -0.16 21.45
CA LEU A 231 -11.43 -0.62 22.04
C LEU A 231 -11.64 -2.13 21.84
N LYS A 232 -11.15 -2.70 20.73
CA LYS A 232 -11.29 -4.12 20.38
C LYS A 232 -10.07 -4.95 20.80
N TYR A 233 -8.87 -4.43 20.61
CA TYR A 233 -7.62 -5.17 20.77
C TYR A 233 -6.72 -4.57 21.86
N LYS A 234 -6.24 -5.40 22.79
CA LYS A 234 -5.30 -4.98 23.85
C LYS A 234 -3.89 -4.64 23.34
N ARG A 235 -3.48 -5.27 22.24
CA ARG A 235 -2.21 -5.01 21.55
C ARG A 235 -2.49 -5.05 20.05
N GLN A 236 -1.97 -4.06 19.35
CA GLN A 236 -1.96 -4.00 17.88
C GLN A 236 -0.54 -4.26 17.42
N THR A 237 -0.38 -5.17 16.47
CA THR A 237 0.90 -5.45 15.81
C THR A 237 1.04 -4.55 14.59
N TYR A 238 2.26 -4.09 14.33
CA TYR A 238 2.60 -3.28 13.16
C TYR A 238 4.06 -3.54 12.82
N ASN A 239 4.43 -3.30 11.57
CA ASN A 239 5.81 -3.37 11.12
C ASN A 239 6.62 -2.22 11.72
N LYS A 240 7.47 -2.54 12.70
CA LYS A 240 8.28 -1.54 13.39
C LYS A 240 9.32 -0.90 12.47
N GLN A 241 9.86 -1.65 11.52
CA GLN A 241 10.91 -1.16 10.63
C GLN A 241 10.34 -0.16 9.61
N GLY A 242 9.28 -0.55 8.90
CA GLY A 242 8.54 0.32 7.98
C GLY A 242 8.03 1.59 8.67
N ALA A 243 7.34 1.45 9.80
CA ALA A 243 6.82 2.59 10.55
C ALA A 243 7.91 3.55 11.04
N THR A 244 9.07 3.04 11.48
CA THR A 244 10.18 3.89 11.92
C THR A 244 10.79 4.67 10.77
N MET A 245 10.95 4.03 9.61
CA MET A 245 11.47 4.69 8.41
C MET A 245 10.50 5.78 7.91
N SER A 246 9.21 5.47 7.81
CA SER A 246 8.17 6.43 7.44
C SER A 246 8.09 7.60 8.41
N ALA A 247 8.18 7.35 9.72
CA ALA A 247 8.20 8.42 10.73
C ALA A 247 9.44 9.34 10.60
N ALA A 248 10.62 8.79 10.31
CA ALA A 248 11.83 9.57 10.10
C ALA A 248 11.75 10.46 8.85
N LEU A 249 11.22 9.93 7.74
CA LEU A 249 11.01 10.69 6.50
C LEU A 249 9.96 11.78 6.68
N LEU A 250 8.88 11.48 7.41
CA LEU A 250 7.83 12.46 7.73
C LEU A 250 8.38 13.60 8.60
N LEU A 251 9.20 13.28 9.61
CA LEU A 251 9.87 14.30 10.41
C LEU A 251 10.80 15.18 9.55
N LEU A 252 11.58 14.58 8.66
CA LEU A 252 12.42 15.31 7.72
C LEU A 252 11.60 16.25 6.82
N ALA A 253 10.46 15.78 6.32
CA ALA A 253 9.55 16.57 5.49
C ALA A 253 8.96 17.76 6.27
N VAL A 254 8.44 17.53 7.48
CA VAL A 254 7.86 18.58 8.33
C VAL A 254 8.89 19.63 8.71
N VAL A 255 10.11 19.24 9.10
CA VAL A 255 11.19 20.18 9.42
C VAL A 255 11.60 20.98 8.19
N SER A 256 11.68 20.34 7.02
CA SER A 256 12.04 21.01 5.77
C SER A 256 10.99 22.03 5.32
N ILE A 257 9.69 21.71 5.49
CA ILE A 257 8.59 22.65 5.21
C ILE A 257 8.54 23.79 6.24
N ALA A 258 8.94 23.53 7.49
CA ALA A 258 9.00 24.55 8.54
C ALA A 258 10.15 25.55 8.35
N ALA A 259 11.27 25.14 7.74
CA ALA A 259 12.47 25.97 7.65
C ALA A 259 12.27 27.35 6.99
N PRO A 260 11.59 27.49 5.82
CA PRO A 260 11.29 28.80 5.25
C PRO A 260 10.35 29.63 6.13
N ASN A 261 9.37 28.99 6.77
CA ASN A 261 8.40 29.68 7.65
C ASN A 261 9.08 30.27 8.90
N VAL A 262 10.04 29.55 9.47
CA VAL A 262 10.83 30.06 10.61
C VAL A 262 11.65 31.27 10.20
N LEU A 263 12.31 31.21 9.03
CA LEU A 263 13.12 32.32 8.52
C LEU A 263 12.28 33.58 8.27
N HIS A 264 11.09 33.42 7.70
CA HIS A 264 10.11 34.49 7.52
C HIS A 264 9.65 35.06 8.88
N ALA A 265 9.37 34.19 9.87
CA ALA A 265 8.88 34.60 11.18
C ALA A 265 9.94 35.32 12.04
N THR A 266 11.21 34.95 11.93
CA THR A 266 12.30 35.57 12.69
C THR A 266 12.84 36.83 12.04
N HIS A 267 12.45 37.15 10.81
CA HIS A 267 12.97 38.26 10.00
C HIS A 267 14.51 38.25 9.90
N THR A 268 15.14 37.08 9.97
CA THR A 268 16.61 36.92 9.90
C THR A 268 17.14 36.82 8.47
N GLU A 269 16.28 37.08 7.49
CA GLU A 269 16.56 37.03 6.05
C GLU A 269 17.61 38.10 5.65
N LEU A 270 18.70 37.72 4.99
CA LEU A 270 19.72 38.67 4.49
C LEU A 270 19.22 39.51 3.31
N HIS A 271 18.30 38.96 2.51
CA HIS A 271 17.76 39.56 1.28
C HIS A 271 16.22 39.64 1.27
N GLY A 272 15.57 39.63 2.45
CA GLY A 272 14.11 39.66 2.57
C GLY A 272 13.43 38.48 1.84
N THR A 273 12.27 38.73 1.24
CA THR A 273 11.39 37.70 0.63
C THR A 273 12.04 36.88 -0.50
N SER A 274 13.10 37.39 -1.14
CA SER A 274 13.83 36.66 -2.19
C SER A 274 14.61 35.47 -1.64
N SER A 275 15.07 35.56 -0.38
CA SER A 275 15.79 34.49 0.31
C SER A 275 14.83 33.37 0.72
N GLU A 276 13.67 33.70 1.28
CA GLU A 276 12.57 32.77 1.59
C GLU A 276 12.14 31.92 0.38
N ILE A 277 11.84 32.57 -0.76
CA ILE A 277 11.39 31.86 -1.97
C ILE A 277 12.49 30.96 -2.52
N SER A 278 13.75 31.42 -2.51
CA SER A 278 14.89 30.64 -2.97
C SER A 278 15.12 29.41 -2.08
N LEU A 279 15.01 29.60 -0.76
CA LEU A 279 15.09 28.51 0.21
C LEU A 279 13.95 27.52 0.03
N SER A 280 12.71 27.98 -0.13
CA SER A 280 11.54 27.14 -0.38
C SER A 280 11.72 26.28 -1.63
N ARG A 281 12.17 26.87 -2.75
CA ARG A 281 12.45 26.14 -4.01
C ARG A 281 13.59 25.14 -3.87
N PHE A 282 14.65 25.51 -3.15
CA PHE A 282 15.74 24.59 -2.87
C PHE A 282 15.25 23.40 -2.04
N THR A 283 14.50 23.66 -0.96
CA THR A 283 13.92 22.61 -0.11
C THR A 283 12.95 21.71 -0.86
N SER A 284 12.12 22.25 -1.78
CA SER A 284 11.18 21.43 -2.56
C SER A 284 11.90 20.48 -3.52
N VAL A 285 12.97 20.93 -4.18
CA VAL A 285 13.78 20.08 -5.07
C VAL A 285 14.51 19.00 -4.26
N LEU A 286 15.06 19.36 -3.10
CA LEU A 286 15.72 18.42 -2.21
C LEU A 286 14.73 17.34 -1.72
N LEU A 287 13.56 17.75 -1.23
CA LEU A 287 12.51 16.84 -0.77
C LEU A 287 12.03 15.92 -1.90
N LEU A 288 11.87 16.42 -3.12
CA LEU A 288 11.51 15.60 -4.27
C LEU A 288 12.60 14.55 -4.56
N GLY A 289 13.88 14.91 -4.47
CA GLY A 289 14.98 13.96 -4.62
C GLY A 289 15.00 12.87 -3.53
N VAL A 290 14.76 13.26 -2.28
CA VAL A 290 14.61 12.32 -1.16
C VAL A 290 13.41 11.40 -1.37
N TYR A 291 12.27 11.94 -1.82
CA TYR A 291 11.07 11.17 -2.12
C TYR A 291 11.28 10.17 -3.27
N CYS A 292 11.92 10.57 -4.36
CA CYS A 292 12.27 9.65 -5.45
C CYS A 292 13.22 8.54 -4.99
N THR A 293 14.18 8.87 -4.12
CA THR A 293 15.08 7.88 -3.53
C THR A 293 14.33 6.93 -2.60
N PHE A 294 13.36 7.45 -1.83
CA PHE A 294 12.47 6.65 -1.00
C PHE A 294 11.59 5.71 -1.83
N LEU A 295 10.98 6.17 -2.92
CA LEU A 295 10.22 5.32 -3.82
C LEU A 295 11.10 4.23 -4.46
N TYR A 296 12.34 4.56 -4.85
CA TYR A 296 13.30 3.57 -5.31
C TYR A 296 13.61 2.54 -4.21
N PHE A 297 13.76 3.00 -2.97
CA PHE A 297 14.00 2.14 -1.83
C PHE A 297 12.84 1.15 -1.62
N GLN A 298 11.63 1.69 -1.51
CA GLN A 298 10.39 0.98 -1.21
C GLN A 298 9.95 0.02 -2.32
N LEU A 299 10.04 0.45 -3.59
CA LEU A 299 9.49 -0.32 -4.71
C LEU A 299 10.48 -1.30 -5.34
N ILE A 300 11.79 -1.14 -5.09
CA ILE A 300 12.84 -1.93 -5.75
C ILE A 300 13.76 -2.61 -4.74
N THR A 301 14.43 -1.84 -3.87
CA THR A 301 15.55 -2.41 -3.10
C THR A 301 15.16 -3.17 -1.84
N HIS A 302 14.09 -2.74 -1.16
CA HIS A 302 13.67 -3.25 0.16
C HIS A 302 12.17 -3.52 0.15
N ARG A 303 11.70 -4.11 -0.96
CA ARG A 303 10.29 -4.39 -1.21
C ARG A 303 9.73 -5.39 -0.19
N ASP A 304 10.57 -6.33 0.27
CA ASP A 304 10.28 -7.32 1.31
C ASP A 304 9.86 -6.71 2.65
N ILE A 305 10.41 -5.55 3.02
CA ILE A 305 10.05 -4.86 4.27
C ILE A 305 8.64 -4.24 4.18
N TYR A 306 8.15 -3.96 2.97
CA TYR A 306 6.86 -3.28 2.75
C TYR A 306 5.77 -4.19 2.15
N GLU A 307 6.11 -5.35 1.57
CA GLU A 307 5.13 -6.33 1.06
C GLU A 307 4.38 -7.06 2.19
N GLU A 308 5.01 -7.30 3.34
CA GLU A 308 4.36 -7.92 4.51
C GLU A 308 3.23 -7.05 5.10
N GLU A 309 3.15 -5.76 4.78
CA GLU A 309 2.04 -4.88 5.18
C GLU A 309 0.80 -5.02 4.27
N GLY A 310 0.92 -5.62 3.09
CA GLY A 310 -0.15 -5.65 2.07
C GLY A 310 -0.92 -6.96 1.92
N GLU A 311 -0.44 -8.09 2.46
CA GLU A 311 -1.10 -9.40 2.31
C GLU A 311 -2.19 -9.67 3.37
N ASP A 312 -2.24 -8.90 4.47
CA ASP A 312 -3.16 -9.12 5.59
C ASP A 312 -4.45 -8.26 5.54
N ASP A 313 -4.57 -7.32 4.59
CA ASP A 313 -5.76 -6.47 4.41
C ASP A 313 -6.77 -7.03 3.37
N ASP A 314 -6.50 -8.21 2.79
CA ASP A 314 -7.33 -8.86 1.75
C ASP A 314 -8.58 -9.60 2.29
N ASP A 315 -8.84 -9.58 3.61
CA ASP A 315 -10.03 -10.21 4.19
C ASP A 315 -11.23 -9.24 4.14
N ASP A 316 -12.13 -9.49 3.17
CA ASP A 316 -13.53 -9.02 3.04
C ASP A 316 -13.84 -7.83 2.09
N GLU A 317 -12.93 -7.38 1.22
CA GLU A 317 -13.35 -6.55 0.08
C GLU A 317 -13.88 -7.44 -1.05
N GLU A 318 -15.15 -7.28 -1.42
CA GLU A 318 -15.71 -7.90 -2.62
C GLU A 318 -14.81 -7.54 -3.81
N GLU A 319 -13.97 -8.47 -4.28
CA GLU A 319 -13.12 -8.30 -5.46
C GLU A 319 -14.01 -8.00 -6.67
N THR A 320 -14.31 -6.73 -6.89
CA THR A 320 -15.08 -6.32 -8.06
C THR A 320 -14.19 -6.54 -9.27
N VAL A 321 -14.65 -7.38 -10.20
CA VAL A 321 -13.92 -7.68 -11.44
C VAL A 321 -13.96 -6.44 -12.33
N GLN A 322 -13.09 -5.46 -12.06
CA GLN A 322 -12.95 -4.29 -12.91
C GLN A 322 -12.15 -4.66 -14.17
N THR A 323 -12.30 -3.86 -15.21
CA THR A 323 -11.44 -3.96 -16.40
C THR A 323 -10.54 -2.76 -16.43
N PHE A 324 -9.30 -2.92 -16.90
CA PHE A 324 -8.31 -1.85 -16.99
C PHE A 324 -8.87 -0.57 -17.66
N TRP A 325 -9.60 -0.71 -18.77
CA TRP A 325 -10.22 0.41 -19.47
C TRP A 325 -11.35 1.07 -18.68
N SER A 326 -12.08 0.31 -17.87
CA SER A 326 -13.09 0.85 -16.97
C SER A 326 -12.44 1.69 -15.87
N CYS A 327 -11.31 1.24 -15.29
CA CYS A 327 -10.59 2.02 -14.29
C CYS A 327 -10.11 3.35 -14.88
N ILE A 328 -9.51 3.34 -16.08
CA ILE A 328 -9.10 4.57 -16.78
C ILE A 328 -10.28 5.52 -17.01
N ALA A 329 -11.41 4.99 -17.48
CA ALA A 329 -12.60 5.79 -17.71
C ALA A 329 -13.11 6.44 -16.41
N TRP A 330 -13.17 5.66 -15.32
CA TRP A 330 -13.63 6.15 -14.01
C TRP A 330 -12.66 7.15 -13.39
N LEU A 331 -11.35 6.93 -13.46
CA LEU A 331 -10.35 7.92 -13.03
C LEU A 331 -10.55 9.25 -13.77
N GLY A 332 -10.76 9.20 -15.09
CA GLY A 332 -11.05 10.39 -15.89
C GLY A 332 -12.33 11.10 -15.46
N ILE A 333 -13.42 10.35 -15.27
CA ILE A 333 -14.71 10.88 -14.83
C ILE A 333 -14.59 11.56 -13.46
N MET A 334 -14.02 10.87 -12.46
CA MET A 334 -13.87 11.41 -11.12
C MET A 334 -12.96 12.64 -11.12
N THR A 335 -11.86 12.61 -11.87
CA THR A 335 -10.96 13.77 -12.04
C THR A 335 -11.71 14.98 -12.60
N ILE A 336 -12.59 14.80 -13.58
CA ILE A 336 -13.40 15.87 -14.15
C ILE A 336 -14.37 16.44 -13.11
N PHE A 337 -15.09 15.58 -12.37
CA PHE A 337 -16.00 16.04 -11.32
C PHE A 337 -15.27 16.77 -10.18
N ILE A 338 -14.16 16.22 -9.68
CA ILE A 338 -13.32 16.87 -8.66
C ILE A 338 -12.83 18.23 -9.19
N SER A 339 -12.41 18.32 -10.45
CA SER A 339 -11.98 19.57 -11.06
C SER A 339 -13.08 20.63 -11.09
N PHE A 340 -14.30 20.27 -11.54
CA PHE A 340 -15.44 21.19 -11.55
C PHE A 340 -15.84 21.66 -10.14
N LEU A 341 -15.88 20.75 -9.17
CA LEU A 341 -16.20 21.10 -7.79
C LEU A 341 -15.09 21.95 -7.14
N SER A 342 -13.83 21.69 -7.47
CA SER A 342 -12.68 22.47 -7.00
C SER A 342 -12.72 23.91 -7.52
N ASP A 343 -13.13 24.12 -8.76
CA ASP A 343 -13.33 25.46 -9.33
C ASP A 343 -14.40 26.23 -8.55
N TYR A 344 -15.56 25.60 -8.28
CA TYR A 344 -16.62 26.22 -7.49
C TYR A 344 -16.22 26.48 -6.03
N LEU A 345 -15.45 25.57 -5.44
CA LEU A 345 -14.90 25.70 -4.10
C LEU A 345 -13.98 26.92 -4.00
N VAL A 346 -13.06 27.08 -4.94
CA VAL A 346 -12.10 28.19 -4.98
C VAL A 346 -12.80 29.52 -5.19
N ASP A 347 -13.72 29.60 -6.16
CA ASP A 347 -14.53 30.79 -6.39
C ASP A 347 -15.29 31.22 -5.12
N ALA A 348 -15.84 30.25 -4.38
CA ALA A 348 -16.56 30.53 -3.14
C ALA A 348 -15.63 31.00 -2.01
N ILE A 349 -14.41 30.48 -1.93
CA ILE A 349 -13.41 30.97 -0.97
C ILE A 349 -13.02 32.41 -1.31
N GLU A 350 -12.78 32.71 -2.59
CA GLU A 350 -12.47 34.06 -3.06
C GLU A 350 -13.61 35.04 -2.76
N GLY A 351 -14.86 34.66 -3.08
CA GLY A 351 -16.04 35.47 -2.78
C GLY A 351 -16.19 35.75 -1.29
N ALA A 352 -16.05 34.72 -0.46
CA ALA A 352 -16.14 34.85 0.99
C ALA A 352 -14.99 35.68 1.59
N ALA A 353 -13.76 35.54 1.09
CA ALA A 353 -12.59 36.26 1.57
C ALA A 353 -12.55 37.72 1.07
N GLY A 354 -13.03 37.99 -0.15
CA GLY A 354 -13.13 39.33 -0.73
C GLY A 354 -14.32 40.15 -0.21
N GLY A 355 -15.29 39.51 0.45
CA GLY A 355 -16.39 40.16 1.16
C GLY A 355 -16.05 40.68 2.57
N MET A 356 -14.79 40.55 3.02
CA MET A 356 -14.30 41.02 4.32
C MET A 356 -13.47 42.30 4.22
#